data_AF-A0A1G7Q1A1-F1
#
_entry.id   AF-A0A1G7Q1A1-F1
#
_cell.length_a   1.000
_cell.length_b   1.000
_cell.length_c   1.000
_cell.angle_alpha   90.00
_cell.angle_beta   90.00
_cell.angle_gamma   90.00
#
_symmetry.space_group_name_H-M   'P 1'
#
loop_
_entity.id
_entity.type
_entity.pdbx_description
1 polymer ?
#
loop_
_entity_poly.entity_id
_entity_poly.type
_entity_poly.pdbx_seq_one_letter_code
_entity_poly.pdbx_strand_id
1 'polypeptide(L)'
;MPYIQRILGVKSINGLRMYKENELYTKVVDFIGKVLNDLDYEGDISDELNLDSMNTIKIVVMLEDKFDVIFEDEELIFDNFKTIQSIVRLIESKIM
;
A
#
# COMPACT_ATOMS: atom_id res chain seq x y z
N MET A 1 -43.87 -15.46 -10.73
CA MET A 1 -42.71 -15.08 -11.55
C MET A 1 -42.08 -13.82 -10.96
N PRO A 2 -41.03 -13.88 -10.13
CA PRO A 2 -40.38 -12.69 -9.60
C PRO A 2 -39.02 -12.45 -10.26
N TYR A 3 -38.91 -11.37 -11.04
CA TYR A 3 -37.68 -10.87 -11.67
C TYR A 3 -36.71 -10.18 -10.68
N ILE A 4 -36.91 -10.35 -9.37
CA ILE A 4 -36.23 -9.56 -8.33
C ILE A 4 -34.92 -10.23 -7.86
N GLN A 5 -34.69 -11.51 -8.19
CA GLN A 5 -33.47 -12.21 -7.77
C GLN A 5 -32.21 -11.86 -8.60
N ARG A 6 -32.34 -11.09 -9.70
CA ARG A 6 -31.21 -10.85 -10.62
C ARG A 6 -30.40 -9.58 -10.34
N ILE A 7 -30.86 -8.69 -9.44
CA ILE A 7 -30.16 -7.43 -9.14
C ILE A 7 -29.26 -7.54 -7.90
N LEU A 8 -29.52 -8.51 -7.02
CA LEU A 8 -28.69 -8.74 -5.83
C LEU A 8 -27.34 -9.41 -6.14
N GLY A 9 -27.17 -10.00 -7.33
CA GLY A 9 -25.96 -10.74 -7.70
C GLY A 9 -24.91 -9.97 -8.52
N VAL A 10 -25.18 -8.72 -8.92
CA VAL A 10 -24.28 -7.96 -9.84
C VAL A 10 -23.69 -6.69 -9.19
N LYS A 11 -24.22 -6.28 -8.02
CA LYS A 11 -23.46 -5.37 -7.15
C LYS A 11 -22.37 -6.21 -6.46
N SER A 12 -21.12 -5.75 -6.59
CA SER A 12 -20.09 -5.88 -5.54
C SER A 12 -19.02 -6.98 -5.67
N ILE A 13 -18.46 -7.22 -6.86
CA ILE A 13 -17.05 -7.66 -6.94
C ILE A 13 -16.12 -6.49 -7.23
N ASN A 14 -16.41 -5.70 -8.27
CA ASN A 14 -15.60 -4.52 -8.63
C ASN A 14 -15.69 -3.40 -7.59
N GLY A 15 -16.86 -3.19 -6.99
CA GLY A 15 -17.01 -2.23 -5.90
C GLY A 15 -16.20 -2.63 -4.67
N LEU A 16 -16.29 -3.90 -4.26
CA LEU A 16 -15.58 -4.41 -3.08
C LEU A 16 -14.06 -4.33 -3.24
N ARG A 17 -13.54 -4.62 -4.44
CA ARG A 17 -12.14 -4.47 -4.79
C ARG A 17 -11.69 -3.00 -4.69
N MET A 18 -12.45 -2.07 -5.28
CA MET A 18 -12.18 -0.62 -5.18
C MET A 18 -12.17 -0.12 -3.73
N TYR A 19 -13.07 -0.59 -2.88
CA TYR A 19 -13.08 -0.22 -1.45
C TYR A 19 -11.84 -0.74 -0.71
N LYS A 20 -11.43 -1.99 -0.94
CA LYS A 20 -10.24 -2.58 -0.31
C LYS A 20 -8.94 -1.88 -0.75
N GLU A 21 -8.81 -1.60 -2.04
CA GLU A 21 -7.65 -0.89 -2.59
C GLU A 21 -7.54 0.52 -1.98
N ASN A 22 -8.65 1.24 -1.85
CA ASN A 22 -8.68 2.56 -1.22
C ASN A 22 -8.37 2.52 0.30
N GLU A 23 -8.88 1.51 1.01
CA GLU A 23 -8.59 1.31 2.43
C GLU A 23 -7.11 0.98 2.68
N LEU A 24 -6.53 0.08 1.87
CA LEU A 24 -5.10 -0.26 1.95
C LEU A 24 -4.25 0.97 1.65
N TYR A 25 -4.56 1.69 0.58
CA TYR A 25 -3.85 2.92 0.22
C TYR A 25 -3.84 3.92 1.37
N THR A 26 -4.99 4.17 2.00
CA THR A 26 -5.11 5.09 3.14
C THR A 26 -4.24 4.63 4.31
N LYS A 27 -4.26 3.33 4.65
CA LYS A 27 -3.42 2.77 5.72
C LYS A 27 -1.92 2.92 5.44
N VAL A 28 -1.50 2.70 4.19
CA VAL A 28 -0.09 2.83 3.78
C VAL A 28 0.36 4.29 3.85
N VAL A 29 -0.45 5.24 3.36
CA VAL A 29 -0.16 6.68 3.46
C VAL A 29 -0.04 7.11 4.92
N ASP A 30 -1.03 6.78 5.75
CA ASP A 30 -1.04 7.14 7.17
C ASP A 30 0.16 6.57 7.93
N PHE A 31 0.58 5.36 7.56
CA PHE A 31 1.72 4.70 8.19
C PHE A 31 3.04 5.32 7.76
N ILE A 32 3.28 5.45 6.45
CA ILE A 32 4.49 6.05 5.91
C ILE A 32 4.63 7.49 6.39
N GLY A 33 3.54 8.25 6.48
CA GLY A 33 3.57 9.60 7.04
C GLY A 33 4.04 9.68 8.48
N LYS A 34 3.67 8.69 9.32
CA LYS A 34 4.17 8.60 10.70
C LYS A 34 5.65 8.23 10.73
N VAL A 35 6.04 7.21 9.96
CA VAL A 35 7.44 6.76 9.90
C VAL A 35 8.35 7.88 9.43
N LEU A 36 7.97 8.62 8.39
CA LEU A 36 8.77 9.73 7.87
C LEU A 36 8.86 10.90 8.86
N ASN A 37 7.79 11.19 9.59
CA ASN A 37 7.83 12.18 10.67
C ASN A 37 8.82 11.76 11.78
N ASP A 38 8.78 10.49 12.19
CA ASP A 38 9.70 9.94 13.19
C ASP A 38 11.16 9.92 12.72
N LEU A 39 11.38 9.89 11.40
CA LEU A 39 12.70 9.96 10.77
C LEU A 39 13.17 11.41 10.48
N ASP A 40 12.40 12.42 10.87
CA ASP A 40 12.66 13.85 10.58
C ASP A 40 12.85 14.10 9.07
N TYR A 41 12.07 13.39 8.24
CA TYR A 41 12.12 13.52 6.79
C TYR A 41 11.40 14.80 6.35
N GLU A 42 12.14 15.73 5.75
CA GLU A 42 11.62 17.04 5.32
C GLU A 42 10.94 17.02 3.93
N GLY A 43 10.91 15.87 3.24
CA GLY A 43 10.31 15.76 1.91
C GLY A 43 8.78 15.61 1.93
N ASP A 44 8.14 16.03 0.84
CA ASP A 44 6.69 15.85 0.66
C ASP A 44 6.39 14.38 0.26
N ILE A 45 5.34 13.81 0.84
CA ILE A 45 4.86 12.44 0.56
C ILE A 45 3.98 12.42 -0.69
N SER A 46 3.43 13.58 -1.06
CA SER A 46 2.59 13.75 -2.25
C SER A 46 3.40 13.78 -3.54
N ASP A 47 4.69 14.15 -3.46
CA ASP A 47 5.68 13.98 -4.51
C ASP A 47 6.45 12.66 -4.30
N GLU A 48 7.06 12.13 -5.37
CA GLU A 48 7.83 10.88 -5.33
C GLU A 48 8.66 10.78 -4.04
N LEU A 49 8.53 9.65 -3.33
CA LEU A 49 9.23 9.37 -2.09
C LEU A 49 10.74 9.34 -2.41
N ASN A 50 11.39 10.50 -2.37
CA ASN A 50 12.82 10.66 -2.67
C ASN A 50 13.67 10.17 -1.48
N LEU A 51 13.39 8.95 -1.07
CA LEU A 51 14.00 8.29 0.06
C LEU A 51 15.42 7.90 -0.33
N ASP A 52 16.37 8.19 0.55
CA ASP A 52 17.68 7.57 0.46
C ASP A 52 17.61 6.07 0.79
N SER A 53 18.70 5.35 0.52
CA SER A 53 18.77 3.91 0.72
C SER A 53 18.58 3.50 2.19
N MET A 54 19.00 4.32 3.15
CA MET A 54 18.87 4.01 4.58
C MET A 54 17.43 4.14 5.06
N ASN A 55 16.74 5.21 4.64
CA ASN A 55 15.34 5.43 4.96
C ASN A 55 14.44 4.41 4.24
N THR A 56 14.80 4.00 3.02
CA THR A 56 14.12 2.92 2.30
C THR A 56 14.16 1.62 3.09
N ILE A 57 15.34 1.17 3.55
CA ILE A 57 15.48 -0.08 4.33
C ILE A 57 14.67 -0.01 5.64
N LYS A 58 14.66 1.13 6.33
CA LYS A 58 13.85 1.29 7.55
C LYS A 58 12.35 1.16 7.25
N ILE A 59 11.88 1.78 6.18
CA ILE A 59 10.48 1.71 5.76
C ILE A 59 10.10 0.28 5.37
N VAL A 60 10.97 -0.43 4.65
CA VAL A 60 10.78 -1.86 4.33
C VAL A 60 10.49 -2.67 5.59
N VAL A 61 11.40 -2.64 6.57
CA VAL A 61 11.25 -3.40 7.83
C VAL A 61 9.98 -3.00 8.58
N MET A 62 9.67 -1.72 8.61
CA MET A 62 8.46 -1.21 9.27
C MET A 62 7.17 -1.64 8.56
N LEU A 63 7.18 -1.73 7.23
CA LEU A 63 6.05 -2.22 6.45
C LEU A 63 5.84 -3.73 6.64
N GLU A 64 6.92 -4.51 6.67
CA GLU A 64 6.87 -5.95 6.97
C GLU A 64 6.20 -6.21 8.32
N ASP A 65 6.66 -5.53 9.38
CA ASP A 65 6.07 -5.62 10.72
C ASP A 65 4.60 -5.14 10.75
N LYS A 66 4.30 -4.04 10.06
CA LYS A 66 2.96 -3.43 10.10
C LYS A 66 1.90 -4.25 9.39
N PHE A 67 2.25 -4.86 8.26
CA PHE A 67 1.32 -5.57 7.38
C PHE A 67 1.46 -7.09 7.43
N ASP A 68 2.39 -7.62 8.24
CA ASP A 68 2.71 -9.05 8.37
C ASP A 68 3.06 -9.68 7.01
N VAL A 69 3.96 -9.00 6.29
CA VAL A 69 4.46 -9.41 4.96
C VAL A 69 5.98 -9.59 5.00
N ILE A 70 6.52 -10.36 4.05
CA ILE A 70 7.96 -10.53 3.85
C ILE A 70 8.28 -10.13 2.41
N PHE A 71 9.22 -9.22 2.24
CA PHE A 71 9.75 -8.84 0.93
C PHE A 71 11.03 -9.63 0.65
N GLU A 72 11.08 -10.31 -0.49
CA GLU A 72 12.26 -11.03 -0.95
C GLU A 72 13.31 -10.04 -1.47
N ASP A 73 14.59 -10.45 -1.49
CA ASP A 73 15.70 -9.60 -1.90
C ASP A 73 15.49 -8.98 -3.31
N GLU A 74 14.86 -9.71 -4.23
CA GLU A 74 14.57 -9.22 -5.59
C GLU A 74 13.46 -8.16 -5.62
N GLU A 75 12.64 -8.07 -4.58
CA GLU A 75 11.58 -7.08 -4.44
C GLU A 75 12.08 -5.80 -3.77
N LEU A 76 13.25 -5.84 -3.12
CA LEU A 76 13.92 -4.69 -2.50
C LEU A 76 14.59 -3.74 -3.51
N ILE A 77 14.04 -3.66 -4.72
CA ILE A 77 14.47 -2.73 -5.76
C ILE A 77 13.84 -1.35 -5.56
N PHE A 78 14.61 -0.30 -5.83
CA PHE A 78 14.21 1.09 -5.62
C PHE A 78 12.86 1.46 -6.26
N ASP A 79 12.57 0.95 -7.45
CA ASP A 79 11.33 1.23 -8.19
C ASP A 79 10.06 0.82 -7.43
N ASN A 80 10.14 -0.22 -6.59
CA ASN A 80 9.02 -0.68 -5.76
C ASN A 80 8.72 0.26 -4.59
N PHE A 81 9.69 1.10 -4.21
CA PHE A 81 9.58 2.04 -3.08
C PHE A 81 9.58 3.52 -3.50
N LYS A 82 9.64 3.79 -4.82
CA LYS A 82 9.66 5.15 -5.38
C LYS A 82 8.37 5.94 -5.14
N THR A 83 7.23 5.26 -5.06
CA THR A 83 5.92 5.89 -4.88
C THR A 83 5.05 5.10 -3.92
N ILE A 84 4.13 5.78 -3.23
CA ILE A 84 3.11 5.13 -2.40
C ILE A 84 2.33 4.09 -3.21
N GLN A 85 2.00 4.39 -4.47
CA GLN A 85 1.26 3.46 -5.32
C GLN A 85 2.05 2.18 -5.61
N SER A 86 3.37 2.26 -5.80
CA SER A 86 4.24 1.10 -5.97
C SER A 86 4.25 0.25 -4.69
N ILE A 87 4.39 0.89 -3.53
CA ILE A 87 4.41 0.22 -2.23
C ILE A 87 3.06 -0.47 -1.96
N VAL A 88 1.95 0.20 -2.22
CA VAL A 88 0.60 -0.38 -2.07
C VAL A 88 0.44 -1.60 -2.94
N ARG A 89 0.89 -1.56 -4.21
CA ARG A 89 0.84 -2.72 -5.11
C ARG A 89 1.71 -3.88 -4.62
N LEU A 90 2.89 -3.57 -4.10
CA LEU A 90 3.79 -4.58 -3.55
C LEU A 90 3.14 -5.27 -2.34
N ILE A 91 2.58 -4.51 -1.41
CA ILE A 91 1.87 -5.06 -0.23
C ILE A 91 0.63 -5.83 -0.66
N GLU A 92 -0.17 -5.31 -1.58
CA GLU A 92 -1.37 -5.99 -2.11
C GLU A 92 -1.01 -7.36 -2.68
N SER A 93 0.11 -7.46 -3.42
CA SER A 93 0.59 -8.73 -3.99
C SER A 93 0.98 -9.80 -2.95
N LYS A 94 1.20 -9.40 -1.68
CA LYS A 94 1.55 -10.29 -0.57
C LYS A 94 0.33 -10.76 0.23
N ILE A 95 -0.73 -9.96 0.29
CA ILE A 95 -1.88 -10.19 1.18
C ILE A 95 -3.16 -10.66 0.46
N MET A 96 -3.21 -10.60 -0.88
CA MET A 96 -4.37 -11.01 -1.69
C MET A 96 -4.03 -12.14 -2.66
#